data_AF-A0A1X3EUG0-F1
#
_entry.id   AF-A0A1X3EUG0-F1
#
_cell.length_a   1.000
_cell.length_b   1.000
_cell.length_c   1.000
_cell.angle_alpha   90.00
_cell.angle_beta   90.00
_cell.angle_gamma   90.00
#
_symmetry.space_group_name_H-M   'P 1'
#
loop_
_entity.id
_entity.type
_entity.pdbx_description
1 polymer ?
#
loop_
_entity_poly.entity_id
_entity_poly.type
_entity_poly.pdbx_seq_one_letter_code
_entity_poly.pdbx_strand_id
1 'polypeptide(L)' 'MASGIEAVQDGRIHIEKINYPFLYTLNASGAEFGAGIKRAVEKGWLELHESGTYVRLLKAVGT' A
#
# COMPACT_ATOMS: atom_id res chain seq x y z
N MET A 1 -8.80 -0.26 -0.88
CA MET A 1 -7.79 -1.24 -0.40
C MET A 1 -6.86 -1.58 -1.55
N ALA A 2 -5.57 -1.77 -1.31
CA ALA A 2 -4.55 -1.88 -2.37
C ALA A 2 -4.84 -3.00 -3.40
N SER A 3 -5.51 -4.08 -2.98
CA SER A 3 -5.91 -5.22 -3.84
C SER A 3 -6.87 -4.88 -4.99
N GLY A 4 -7.59 -3.76 -4.92
CA GLY A 4 -8.50 -3.30 -5.98
C GLY A 4 -7.89 -2.25 -6.91
N ILE A 5 -6.62 -1.88 -6.72
CA ILE A 5 -5.95 -0.87 -7.52
C ILE A 5 -5.19 -1.58 -8.65
N GLU A 6 -5.47 -1.18 -9.89
CA GLU A 6 -4.73 -1.69 -11.05
C GLU A 6 -3.24 -1.32 -10.94
N ALA A 7 -2.40 -2.34 -11.03
CA ALA A 7 -0.97 -2.18 -11.04
C ALA A 7 -0.49 -1.69 -12.42
N VAL A 8 0.56 -0.88 -12.42
CA VAL A 8 1.29 -0.48 -13.62
C VAL A 8 2.37 -1.52 -13.95
N GLN A 9 3.37 -1.14 -14.75
CA GLN A 9 4.47 -2.01 -15.13
C GLN A 9 5.13 -2.70 -13.92
N ASP A 10 5.45 -3.97 -14.11
CA ASP A 10 6.02 -4.86 -13.10
C ASP A 10 5.18 -4.88 -11.82
N GLY A 11 3.85 -4.94 -11.88
CA GLY A 11 3.02 -5.12 -10.67
C GLY A 11 3.13 -4.01 -9.62
N ARG A 12 3.67 -2.84 -9.97
CA ARG A 12 3.82 -1.69 -9.07
C ARG A 12 2.49 -0.96 -8.94
N ILE A 13 2.20 -0.45 -7.76
CA ILE A 13 1.03 0.37 -7.46
C ILE A 13 1.54 1.70 -6.93
N HIS A 14 1.09 2.82 -7.50
CA HIS A 14 1.41 4.15 -6.96
C HIS A 14 0.82 4.28 -5.55
N ILE A 15 1.68 4.56 -4.57
CA ILE A 15 1.28 4.60 -3.16
C ILE A 15 0.22 5.67 -2.88
N GLU A 16 0.22 6.75 -3.68
CA GLU A 16 -0.75 7.84 -3.56
C GLU A 16 -2.19 7.38 -3.80
N LYS A 17 -2.40 6.35 -4.65
CA LYS A 17 -3.72 5.77 -4.90
C LYS A 17 -4.26 5.04 -3.65
N ILE A 18 -3.39 4.71 -2.70
CA ILE A 18 -3.76 4.16 -1.39
C ILE A 18 -3.86 5.29 -0.35
N ASN A 19 -2.92 6.23 -0.37
CA ASN A 19 -2.85 7.35 0.58
C ASN A 19 -4.08 8.28 0.46
N TYR A 20 -4.45 8.66 -0.77
CA TYR A 20 -5.50 9.65 -1.01
C TYR A 20 -6.86 9.24 -0.41
N PRO A 21 -7.40 8.03 -0.65
CA PRO A 21 -8.63 7.61 0.01
C PRO A 21 -8.52 7.56 1.54
N PHE A 22 -7.35 7.22 2.07
CA PHE A 22 -7.12 7.16 3.52
C PHE A 22 -7.27 8.54 4.16
N LEU A 23 -6.64 9.56 3.58
CA LEU A 23 -6.64 10.92 4.11
C LEU A 23 -7.95 11.67 3.81
N TYR A 24 -8.48 11.54 2.60
CA TYR A 24 -9.54 12.42 2.11
C TYR A 24 -10.91 11.76 1.97
N THR A 25 -11.00 10.44 2.02
CA THR A 25 -12.28 9.71 2.02
C THR A 25 -12.59 9.13 3.39
N LEU A 26 -11.56 8.61 4.09
CA LEU A 26 -11.70 8.01 5.41
C LEU A 26 -11.36 8.97 6.56
N ASN A 27 -10.91 10.20 6.27
CA ASN A 27 -10.50 11.20 7.27
C ASN A 27 -9.47 10.69 8.29
N ALA A 28 -8.62 9.75 7.90
CA ALA A 28 -7.51 9.31 8.72
C ALA A 28 -6.32 10.28 8.60
N SER A 29 -5.37 10.17 9.53
CA SER A 29 -4.15 10.96 9.56
C SER A 29 -3.02 10.31 8.76
N GLY A 30 -2.01 11.12 8.39
CA GLY A 30 -0.77 10.62 7.79
C GLY A 30 -0.02 9.64 8.70
N ALA A 31 -0.12 9.83 10.02
CA ALA A 31 0.49 8.91 10.99
C ALA A 31 -0.19 7.53 10.97
N GLU A 32 -1.53 7.49 10.90
CA GLU A 32 -2.28 6.24 10.78
C GLU A 32 -2.01 5.54 9.45
N PHE A 33 -1.92 6.29 8.35
CA PHE A 33 -1.51 5.74 7.06
C PHE A 33 -0.12 5.09 7.14
N GLY A 34 0.87 5.79 7.70
CA GLY A 34 2.22 5.27 7.88
C GLY A 34 2.26 4.00 8.75
N ALA A 35 1.49 3.98 9.85
CA ALA A 35 1.36 2.80 10.70
C ALA A 35 0.74 1.61 9.95
N GLY A 36 -0.27 1.85 9.11
CA GLY A 36 -0.90 0.84 8.26
C GLY A 36 0.06 0.26 7.23
N ILE A 37 0.83 1.10 6.53
CA ILE A 37 1.85 0.66 5.56
C ILE A 37 2.92 -0.18 6.27
N LYS A 38 3.47 0.30 7.39
CA LYS A 38 4.46 -0.45 8.18
C LYS A 38 3.92 -1.82 8.57
N ARG A 39 2.69 -1.88 9.09
CA ARG A 39 2.05 -3.15 9.47
C ARG A 39 1.87 -4.10 8.29
N ALA A 40 1.49 -3.59 7.12
CA ALA A 40 1.31 -4.41 5.92
C ALA A 40 2.63 -4.99 5.40
N VAL A 41 3.73 -4.23 5.49
CA VAL A 41 5.08 -4.72 5.17
C VAL A 41 5.52 -5.79 6.17
N GLU A 42 5.37 -5.53 7.48
CA GLU A 42 5.69 -6.52 8.54
C GLU A 42 4.94 -7.84 8.39
N LYS A 43 3.72 -7.78 7.85
CA LYS A 43 2.87 -8.96 7.60
C LYS A 43 3.15 -9.64 6.26
N GLY A 44 4.07 -9.10 5.44
CA GLY A 44 4.37 -9.64 4.11
C GLY A 44 3.20 -9.49 3.13
N TRP A 45 2.34 -8.49 3.33
CA TRP A 45 1.24 -8.18 2.40
C TRP A 45 1.67 -7.20 1.30
N LEU A 46 2.61 -6.32 1.64
CA LEU A 46 3.16 -5.33 0.72
C LEU A 46 4.68 -5.36 0.75
N GLU A 47 5.26 -5.14 -0.41
CA GLU A 47 6.64 -4.69 -0.55
C GLU A 47 6.63 -3.19 -0.84
N LEU A 48 7.43 -2.41 -0.11
CA LEU A 48 7.61 -0.98 -0.36
C LEU A 48 8.82 -0.80 -1.28
N HIS A 49 8.63 -0.08 -2.38
CA HIS A 49 9.74 0.28 -3.26
C HIS A 49 10.64 1.32 -2.57
N GLU A 50 11.95 1.25 -2.79
CA GLU A 50 12.95 2.14 -2.17
C GLU A 50 12.68 3.64 -2.42
N SER A 51 12.07 3.98 -3.56
CA SER A 51 11.71 5.35 -3.90
C SER A 51 10.57 5.93 -3.05
N GLY A 52 9.84 5.08 -2.31
CA GLY A 52 8.63 5.45 -1.59
C GLY A 52 7.41 5.73 -2.47
N THR A 53 7.56 5.79 -3.80
CA THR A 53 6.48 6.09 -4.75
C THR A 53 5.56 4.90 -5.00
N TYR A 54 6.09 3.68 -4.88
CA TYR A 54 5.43 2.46 -5.29
C TYR A 54 5.36 1.44 -4.16
N VAL A 55 4.32 0.63 -4.20
CA VAL A 55 4.23 -0.63 -3.45
C VAL A 55 3.91 -1.78 -4.42
N ARG A 56 4.18 -3.02 -4.02
CA ARG A 56 3.71 -4.22 -4.72
C ARG A 56 2.90 -5.06 -3.75
N LEU A 57 1.80 -5.62 -4.22
CA LEU A 57 1.08 -6.65 -3.47
C LEU A 57 1.89 -7.93 -3.51
N LEU A 58 2.23 -8.44 -2.34
CA LEU A 58 2.74 -9.78 -2.20
C LEU A 58 1.54 -10.72 -2.20
N LYS A 59 1.54 -11.75 -3.05
CA LYS A 59 0.53 -12.81 -2.93
C LYS A 59 0.63 -13.34 -1.51
N ALA A 60 -0.50 -13.43 -0.82
CA ALA A 60 -0.55 -14.18 0.44
C ALA A 60 0.09 -15.54 0.16
N VAL A 61 1.18 -15.86 0.86
CA VAL A 61 1.69 -17.22 0.89
C VAL A 61 0.51 -18.04 1.39
N GLY A 62 -0.05 -18.86 0.50
CA GLY A 62 -1.18 -19.72 0.84
C GLY A 62 -0.75 -20.61 2.00
N THR A 63 -1.37 -20.39 3.15
CA THR A 63 -1.40 -21.31 4.28
C THR A 63 -2.84 -21.65 4.54
#